data_AF-A0A5C4MN36-F1
#
_entry.id   AF-A0A5C4MN36-F1
#
_cell.length_a   1.000
_cell.length_b   1.000
_cell.length_c   1.000
_cell.angle_alpha   90.00
_cell.angle_beta   90.00
_cell.angle_gamma   90.00
#
_symmetry.space_group_name_H-M   'P 1'
#
loop_
_entity.id
_entity.type
_entity.pdbx_description
1 polymer ?
#
loop_
_entity_poly.entity_id
_entity_poly.type
_entity_poly.pdbx_seq_one_letter_code
_entity_poly.pdbx_strand_id
1 'polypeptide(L)' 'MRHGDFAIGREFQTETGTWRCTDVGTRTIVAIKVSDHQDDPSWFNGPPYAVAEMVFDEDDMEGCWPIGSEDRDAEGGRTA' A
#
# COMPACT_ATOMS: atom_id res chain seq x y z
N MET A 1 5.45 2.80 8.48
CA MET A 1 6.12 3.96 7.83
C MET A 1 5.63 5.20 8.55
N ARG A 2 6.41 6.27 8.63
CA ARG A 2 5.93 7.52 9.25
C ARG A 2 5.16 8.33 8.22
N HIS A 3 4.23 9.17 8.68
CA HIS A 3 3.41 10.03 7.80
C HIS A 3 4.23 10.84 6.78
N GLY A 4 5.35 11.43 7.21
CA GLY A 4 6.25 12.19 6.32
C GLY A 4 7.03 11.34 5.31
N ASP A 5 6.98 10.01 5.40
CA ASP A 5 7.57 9.11 4.43
C ASP A 5 6.64 8.89 3.22
N PHE A 6 5.37 9.29 3.27
CA PHE A 6 4.44 9.09 2.16
C PHE A 6 4.51 10.23 1.15
N ALA A 7 4.31 9.89 -0.12
CA ALA A 7 4.23 10.84 -1.22
C ALA A 7 3.30 10.28 -2.30
N ILE A 8 2.59 11.16 -3.02
CA ILE A 8 1.75 10.74 -4.15
C ILE A 8 2.60 9.98 -5.18
N GLY A 9 2.12 8.81 -5.58
CA GLY A 9 2.81 7.88 -6.47
C GLY A 9 3.81 6.95 -5.77
N ARG A 10 4.12 7.16 -4.48
CA ARG A 10 4.96 6.22 -3.72
C ARG A 10 4.21 4.94 -3.46
N GLU A 11 4.89 3.83 -3.72
CA GLU A 11 4.42 2.51 -3.35
C GLU A 11 4.96 2.09 -1.98
N PHE A 12 4.13 1.36 -1.25
CA PHE A 12 4.42 0.78 0.06
C PHE A 12 3.68 -0.55 0.19
N GLN A 13 4.06 -1.35 1.17
CA GLN A 13 3.41 -2.62 1.46
C GLN A 13 2.73 -2.59 2.83
N THR A 14 1.70 -3.42 2.95
CA THR A 14 1.05 -3.80 4.20
C THR A 14 0.82 -5.31 4.19
N GLU A 15 0.28 -5.88 5.28
CA GLU A 15 0.00 -7.32 5.37
C GLU A 15 -0.92 -7.81 4.23
N THR A 16 -1.74 -6.91 3.69
CA THR A 16 -2.75 -7.24 2.69
C THR A 16 -2.25 -7.13 1.26
N GLY A 17 -1.11 -6.48 1.01
CA GLY A 17 -0.55 -6.34 -0.34
C GLY A 17 0.25 -5.05 -0.56
N THR A 18 0.46 -4.74 -1.84
CA THR A 18 1.18 -3.52 -2.27
C THR A 18 0.20 -2.43 -2.63
N TRP A 19 0.46 -1.23 -2.12
CA TRP A 19 -0.38 -0.06 -2.23
C TRP A 19 0.40 1.09 -2.85
N ARG A 20 -0.29 1.97 -3.59
CA ARG A 20 0.25 3.21 -4.12
C ARG A 20 -0.52 4.38 -3.54
N CYS A 21 0.18 5.28 -2.87
CA CYS A 21 -0.40 6.49 -2.30
C CYS A 21 -0.90 7.43 -3.42
N THR A 22 -2.16 7.88 -3.33
CA THR A 22 -2.81 8.79 -4.28
C THR A 22 -3.07 10.17 -3.69
N ASP A 23 -3.15 10.29 -2.37
CA ASP A 23 -3.27 11.56 -1.65
C ASP A 23 -2.56 11.51 -0.28
N VAL A 24 -2.07 12.66 0.19
CA VAL A 24 -1.45 12.81 1.51
C VAL A 24 -2.15 13.95 2.26
N GLY A 25 -3.01 13.58 3.21
CA GLY A 25 -3.64 14.50 4.15
C GLY A 25 -2.71 14.87 5.31
N THR A 26 -3.20 15.64 6.27
CA THR A 26 -2.42 16.04 7.46
C THR A 26 -2.31 14.94 8.52
N ARG A 27 -3.26 13.99 8.52
CA ARG A 27 -3.35 12.89 9.50
C ARG A 27 -3.50 11.52 8.85
N THR A 28 -3.97 11.50 7.60
CA THR A 28 -4.27 10.29 6.86
C THR A 28 -3.56 10.34 5.51
N ILE A 29 -3.45 9.18 4.86
CA ILE A 29 -3.18 9.10 3.43
C ILE A 29 -4.34 8.40 2.72
N VAL A 30 -4.40 8.52 1.41
CA VAL A 30 -5.28 7.70 0.56
C VAL A 30 -4.42 6.88 -0.39
N ALA A 31 -4.79 5.62 -0.63
CA ALA A 31 -4.05 4.73 -1.51
C ALA A 31 -4.94 3.75 -2.27
N ILE A 32 -4.42 3.27 -3.41
CA ILE A 32 -4.99 2.19 -4.21
C ILE A 32 -4.15 0.92 -4.07
N LYS A 33 -4.79 -0.24 -4.07
CA LYS A 33 -4.10 -1.53 -3.96
C LYS A 33 -3.63 -2.02 -5.34
N VAL A 34 -2.35 -1.84 -5.63
CA VAL A 34 -1.78 -2.18 -6.95
C VAL A 34 -1.50 -3.67 -7.12
N SER A 35 -1.48 -4.44 -6.04
CA SER A 35 -1.30 -5.89 -6.11
C SER A 35 -2.50 -6.66 -6.65
N ASP A 36 -3.71 -6.06 -6.66
CA ASP A 36 -4.95 -6.76 -7.02
C ASP A 36 -5.18 -6.91 -8.53
N HIS A 37 -4.60 -6.02 -9.36
CA HIS A 37 -4.77 -6.01 -10.83
C HIS A 37 -3.42 -5.90 -11.56
N GLN A 38 -2.43 -6.69 -11.14
CA GLN A 38 -1.08 -6.67 -11.74
C GLN A 38 -1.06 -7.11 -13.21
N ASP A 39 -2.05 -7.87 -13.65
CA ASP A 39 -2.23 -8.33 -15.03
C ASP A 39 -2.76 -7.24 -15.98
N ASP A 40 -3.41 -6.21 -15.45
CA ASP A 40 -3.93 -5.09 -16.22
C ASP A 40 -3.62 -3.74 -15.53
N PRO A 41 -2.44 -3.15 -15.81
CA PRO A 41 -2.04 -1.87 -15.23
C PRO A 41 -2.98 -0.71 -15.56
N SER A 42 -3.87 -0.85 -16.56
CA SER A 42 -4.80 0.22 -16.94
C SER A 42 -5.79 0.56 -15.83
N TRP A 43 -6.02 -0.34 -14.87
CA TRP A 43 -6.85 -0.11 -13.69
C TRP A 43 -6.34 1.02 -12.79
N PHE A 44 -5.03 1.30 -12.85
CA PHE A 44 -4.38 2.32 -12.05
C PHE A 44 -4.17 3.63 -12.80
N ASN A 45 -4.75 3.77 -14.00
CA ASN A 45 -4.81 5.04 -14.71
C ASN A 45 -5.98 5.87 -14.17
N GLY A 46 -5.69 7.02 -13.56
CA GLY A 46 -6.71 7.90 -13.01
C GLY A 46 -6.24 9.35 -12.91
N PRO A 47 -7.07 10.26 -12.32
CA PRO A 47 -8.43 10.00 -11.81
C PRO A 47 -9.54 9.94 -12.89
N PRO A 48 -10.67 9.24 -12.65
CA PRO A 48 -10.87 8.27 -11.56
C PRO A 48 -10.14 6.95 -11.85
N TYR A 49 -9.59 6.30 -10.83
CA TYR A 49 -9.04 4.95 -10.93
C TYR A 49 -10.17 3.92 -11.06
N ALA A 50 -9.88 2.76 -11.67
CA ALA A 50 -10.86 1.67 -11.76
C ALA A 50 -10.97 0.86 -10.45
N VAL A 51 -9.98 0.99 -9.56
CA VAL A 51 -9.96 0.41 -8.21
C VAL A 51 -10.42 1.40 -7.15
N ALA A 52 -10.89 0.87 -6.02
CA ALA A 52 -11.26 1.69 -4.87
C ALA A 52 -10.02 2.33 -4.21
N GLU A 53 -10.18 3.58 -3.81
CA GLU A 53 -9.26 4.29 -2.94
C GLU A 53 -9.61 4.00 -1.47
N MET A 54 -8.59 3.76 -0.65
CA MET A 54 -8.73 3.46 0.79
C MET A 54 -8.00 4.52 1.61
N VAL A 55 -8.62 4.95 2.71
CA VAL A 55 -8.02 5.87 3.68
C VAL A 55 -7.21 5.05 4.68
N PHE A 56 -5.97 5.48 4.93
CA PHE A 56 -5.12 4.95 5.98
C PHE A 56 -4.95 6.06 7.03
N ASP A 57 -5.36 5.78 8.26
CA ASP A 57 -5.14 6.69 9.38
C ASP A 57 -3.80 6.45 10.08
N GLU A 58 -3.60 7.08 11.24
CA GLU A 58 -2.35 6.96 11.99
C GLU A 58 -2.03 5.52 12.43
N ASP A 59 -3.06 4.73 12.78
CA ASP A 59 -2.88 3.34 13.22
C ASP A 59 -2.56 2.46 12.01
N ASP A 60 -3.22 2.67 10.87
CA ASP A 60 -2.95 1.93 9.63
C ASP A 60 -1.51 2.16 9.12
N MET A 61 -0.96 3.37 9.29
CA MET A 61 0.40 3.72 8.85
C MET A 61 1.50 2.98 9.63
N GLU A 62 1.22 2.51 10.86
CA GLU A 62 2.15 1.69 11.64
C GLU A 62 2.44 0.36 10.93
N GLY A 63 1.42 -0.23 10.30
CA GLY A 63 1.49 -1.46 9.51
C GLY A 63 1.96 -1.27 8.05
N CYS A 64 2.63 -0.16 7.74
CA CYS A 64 3.16 0.11 6.40
C CYS A 64 4.67 -0.04 6.34
N TRP A 65 5.22 -0.58 5.26
CA TRP A 65 6.67 -0.70 5.06
C TRP A 65 7.10 -0.32 3.64
N PRO A 66 8.33 0.20 3.46
CA PRO A 66 8.83 0.58 2.15
C PRO A 66 9.02 -0.66 1.26
N ILE A 67 8.82 -0.49 -0.05
CA ILE A 67 9.05 -1.58 -1.01
C ILE A 67 10.49 -2.08 -0.87
N GLY A 68 10.64 -3.39 -0.66
CA GLY A 68 11.95 -4.04 -0.55
C GLY A 68 12.60 -3.97 0.83
N SER A 69 11.92 -3.51 1.88
CA SER A 69 12.35 -3.83 3.25
C SER A 69 12.22 -5.33 3.48
N GLU A 70 13.30 -5.98 3.90
CA GLU A 70 13.30 -7.39 4.28
C GLU A 70 12.65 -7.58 5.66
N ASP A 71 11.37 -7.26 5.83
CA ASP A 71 10.58 -7.82 6.92
C ASP A 71 9.92 -9.11 6.40
N ARG A 72 10.73 -10.17 6.48
CA ARG A 72 10.26 -11.54 6.34
C ARG A 72 9.65 -11.93 7.68
N ASP A 73 8.34 -11.77 7.83
CA ASP A 73 7.59 -12.73 8.63
C ASP A 73 7.49 -14.04 7.84
N ALA A 74 8.64 -14.71 7.81
CA ALA A 74 8.69 -16.15 7.65
C ALA A 74 8.08 -16.77 8.90
N GLU A 75 6.75 -16.88 8.96
CA GLU A 75 6.17 -17.96 9.74
C GLU A 75 6.49 -19.27 9.00
N GLY A 76 7.42 -20.00 9.61
CA GLY A 76 7.95 -21.26 9.12
C GLY A 76 6.85 -22.29 8.86
N GLY A 77 6.95 -22.97 7.73
CA GLY A 77 6.12 -24.12 7.44
C GLY A 77 6.24 -25.24 8.48
N ARG A 78 5.20 -26.07 8.55
CA ARG A 78 5.31 -27.47 8.98
C ARG A 78 4.19 -28.33 8.36
N THR A 79 4.62 -29.16 7.43
CA THR A 79 4.43 -30.62 7.35
C THR A 79 2.99 -31.18 7.32
N ALA A 80 2.59 -31.78 6.20
CA ALA A 80 2.74 -33.21 5.92
C ALA A 80 2.61 -33.47 4.40
#